data_AF-A0A542X903-F1
#
_entry.id   AF-A0A542X903-F1
#
_cell.length_a   1.000
_cell.length_b   1.000
_cell.length_c   1.000
_cell.angle_alpha   90.00
_cell.angle_beta   90.00
_cell.angle_gamma   90.00
#
_symmetry.space_group_name_H-M   'P 1'
#
loop_
_entity.id
_entity.type
_entity.pdbx_description
1 polymer ?
#
loop_
_entity_poly.entity_id
_entity_poly.type
_entity_poly.pdbx_seq_one_letter_code
_entity_poly.pdbx_strand_id
1 'polypeptide(L)'
;MSCVSFLSEQQRAQLRSSAGERLSPEEIRAVHPTPPVTEGKVRRLRLLAESPDPRIRESAALNHHCPADVLTRLAGDDEDSVRTCVARQPAAPAELLARLAADPAPQVRTWVAANPSVSEELLDSLAEDDDETVRQVVAWARAWPQRAQA
;
A
#
# COMPACT_ATOMS: atom_id res chain seq x y z
N MET A 1 8.11 -3.42 -25.16
CA MET A 1 8.19 -2.36 -26.19
C MET A 1 6.80 -2.23 -26.80
N SER A 2 6.12 -1.10 -26.57
CA SER A 2 4.75 -0.90 -27.03
C SER A 2 4.74 -0.52 -28.52
N CYS A 3 3.95 -1.21 -29.35
CA CYS A 3 3.86 -0.99 -30.80
C CYS A 3 3.40 0.42 -31.20
N VAL A 4 3.01 1.25 -30.23
CA VAL A 4 2.49 2.61 -30.43
C VAL A 4 3.57 3.60 -30.90
N SER A 5 4.86 3.32 -30.64
CA SER A 5 5.98 4.17 -31.06
C SER A 5 6.27 4.14 -32.57
N PHE A 6 5.90 3.07 -33.28
CA PHE A 6 6.15 2.91 -34.72
C PHE A 6 5.00 3.38 -35.63
N LEU A 7 3.90 3.87 -35.05
CA LEU A 7 2.77 4.36 -35.82
C LEU A 7 3.09 5.71 -36.47
N SER A 8 2.78 5.84 -37.76
CA SER A 8 2.79 7.13 -38.45
C SER A 8 1.74 8.07 -37.86
N GLU A 9 1.86 9.37 -38.09
CA GLU A 9 0.85 10.35 -37.65
C GLU A 9 -0.54 10.02 -38.22
N GLN A 10 -0.60 9.57 -39.48
CA GLN A 10 -1.84 9.14 -40.12
C GLN A 10 -2.47 7.95 -39.38
N GLN A 11 -1.67 6.94 -39.02
CA GLN A 11 -2.16 5.78 -38.28
C GLN A 11 -2.64 6.15 -36.87
N ARG A 12 -1.97 7.09 -36.19
CA ARG A 12 -2.40 7.62 -34.89
C ARG A 12 -3.70 8.42 -35.01
N ALA A 13 -3.83 9.25 -36.05
CA ALA A 13 -5.06 9.98 -36.32
C ALA A 13 -6.23 9.03 -36.62
N GLN A 14 -5.98 8.00 -37.44
CA GLN A 14 -6.97 6.98 -37.79
C GLN A 14 -7.43 6.18 -36.57
N LEU A 15 -6.52 5.82 -35.65
CA LEU A 15 -6.87 5.19 -34.37
C LEU A 15 -7.67 6.10 -33.45
N ARG A 16 -7.37 7.42 -33.43
CA ARG A 16 -8.16 8.39 -32.64
C ARG A 16 -9.56 8.58 -33.22
N SER A 17 -9.72 8.52 -34.54
CA SER A 17 -11.02 8.61 -35.21
C SER A 17 -11.81 7.30 -35.20
N SER A 18 -11.14 6.14 -35.13
CA SER A 18 -11.78 4.83 -35.09
C SER A 18 -12.00 4.31 -33.67
N ALA A 19 -11.34 4.90 -32.67
CA ALA A 19 -11.66 4.65 -31.27
C ALA A 19 -13.08 5.16 -31.05
N GLY A 20 -13.98 4.28 -30.63
CA GLY A 20 -15.30 4.68 -30.16
C GLY A 20 -15.22 5.69 -29.01
N GLU A 21 -16.38 6.16 -28.56
CA GLU A 21 -16.46 7.12 -27.46
C GLU A 21 -15.62 6.63 -26.26
N ARG A 22 -14.64 7.46 -25.86
CA ARG A 22 -13.74 7.10 -24.77
C ARG A 22 -14.54 7.16 -23.48
N LEU A 23 -14.89 5.99 -22.97
CA LEU A 23 -15.44 5.86 -21.62
C LEU A 23 -14.48 6.52 -20.63
N SER A 24 -15.02 7.37 -19.77
CA SER A 24 -14.37 7.88 -18.58
C SER A 24 -13.99 6.72 -17.64
N PRO A 25 -13.05 6.93 -16.69
CA PRO A 25 -12.71 5.91 -15.69
C PRO A 25 -13.93 5.38 -14.91
N GLU A 26 -14.92 6.22 -14.65
CA GLU A 26 -16.16 5.85 -13.97
C GLU A 26 -17.03 4.93 -14.82
N GLU A 27 -17.19 5.26 -16.11
CA GLU A 27 -17.95 4.43 -17.06
C GLU A 27 -17.27 3.07 -17.29
N ILE A 28 -15.93 3.03 -17.39
CA ILE A 28 -15.18 1.78 -17.46
C ILE A 28 -15.46 0.91 -16.24
N ARG A 29 -15.45 1.51 -15.04
CA ARG A 29 -15.70 0.79 -13.78
C ARG A 29 -17.16 0.30 -13.67
N ALA A 30 -18.12 1.04 -14.21
CA ALA A 30 -19.52 0.63 -14.27
C ALA A 30 -19.73 -0.56 -15.21
N VAL A 31 -19.07 -0.56 -16.38
CA VAL A 31 -19.15 -1.66 -17.36
C VAL A 31 -18.36 -2.89 -16.90
N HIS A 32 -17.25 -2.67 -16.18
CA HIS A 32 -16.36 -3.73 -15.68
C HIS A 32 -16.16 -3.61 -14.17
N PRO A 33 -17.18 -3.95 -13.36
CA PRO A 33 -17.08 -3.86 -11.91
C PRO A 33 -16.03 -4.82 -11.38
N THR A 34 -15.23 -4.36 -10.41
CA THR A 34 -14.34 -5.23 -9.67
C THR A 34 -15.17 -6.23 -8.87
N PRO A 35 -14.90 -7.55 -8.96
CA PRO A 35 -15.65 -8.53 -8.20
C PRO A 35 -15.51 -8.27 -6.69
N PRO A 36 -16.59 -8.46 -5.91
CA PRO A 36 -16.53 -8.20 -4.47
C PRO A 36 -15.58 -9.18 -3.78
N VAL A 37 -15.04 -8.75 -2.64
CA VAL A 37 -14.27 -9.63 -1.77
C VAL A 37 -15.19 -10.70 -1.22
N THR A 38 -14.96 -11.95 -1.59
CA THR A 38 -15.77 -13.08 -1.12
C THR A 38 -15.30 -13.56 0.25
N GLU A 39 -16.21 -14.18 1.01
CA GLU A 39 -15.88 -14.83 2.28
C GLU A 39 -14.75 -15.87 2.12
N GLY A 40 -14.73 -16.59 0.99
CA GLY A 40 -13.65 -17.52 0.66
C GLY A 40 -12.28 -16.85 0.54
N LYS A 41 -12.22 -15.62 -0.01
CA LYS A 41 -10.98 -14.83 -0.06
C LYS A 41 -10.54 -14.41 1.34
N VAL A 42 -11.47 -13.91 2.16
CA VAL A 42 -11.21 -13.55 3.56
C VAL A 42 -10.70 -14.74 4.36
N ARG A 43 -11.37 -15.90 4.25
CA ARG A 43 -10.95 -17.15 4.90
C ARG A 43 -9.55 -17.56 4.49
N ARG A 44 -9.22 -17.47 3.19
CA ARG A 44 -7.87 -17.78 2.69
C ARG A 44 -6.82 -16.86 3.30
N LEU A 45 -7.09 -15.55 3.41
CA LEU A 45 -6.16 -14.60 4.00
C LEU A 45 -5.87 -14.91 5.48
N ARG A 46 -6.89 -15.33 6.25
CA ARG A 46 -6.71 -15.80 7.63
C ARG A 46 -5.78 -17.01 7.71
N LEU A 47 -5.99 -18.00 6.85
CA LEU A 47 -5.15 -19.21 6.79
C LEU A 47 -3.70 -18.90 6.40
N LEU A 48 -3.48 -18.02 5.42
CA LEU A 48 -2.12 -17.62 5.00
C LEU A 48 -1.36 -16.93 6.14
N ALA A 49 -2.06 -16.10 6.92
CA ALA A 49 -1.49 -15.40 8.07
C ALA A 49 -1.17 -16.34 9.25
N GLU A 50 -1.58 -17.61 9.23
CA GLU A 50 -1.22 -18.63 10.23
C GLU A 50 -0.07 -19.54 9.76
N SER A 51 0.48 -19.30 8.58
CA SER A 51 1.55 -20.14 8.04
C SER A 51 2.82 -20.09 8.89
N PRO A 52 3.54 -21.21 9.08
CA PRO A 52 4.86 -21.20 9.71
C PRO A 52 5.91 -20.46 8.87
N ASP A 53 5.73 -20.36 7.53
CA ASP A 53 6.66 -19.62 6.66
C ASP A 53 6.33 -18.11 6.71
N PRO A 54 7.25 -17.24 7.18
CA PRO A 54 7.01 -15.81 7.26
C PRO A 54 6.69 -15.19 5.89
N ARG A 55 7.24 -15.70 4.78
CA ARG A 55 6.96 -15.19 3.44
C ARG A 55 5.51 -15.41 3.01
N ILE A 56 4.88 -16.47 3.53
CA ILE A 56 3.46 -16.70 3.29
C ILE A 56 2.62 -15.72 4.14
N ARG A 57 3.04 -15.41 5.37
CA ARG A 57 2.38 -14.40 6.21
C ARG A 57 2.53 -12.99 5.63
N GLU A 58 3.69 -12.64 5.08
CA GLU A 58 3.91 -11.41 4.31
C GLU A 58 2.92 -11.28 3.16
N SER A 59 2.64 -12.36 2.43
CA SER A 59 1.67 -12.34 1.33
C SER A 59 0.24 -12.01 1.79
N ALA A 60 -0.12 -12.42 3.00
CA ALA A 60 -1.39 -12.03 3.62
C ALA A 60 -1.36 -10.55 4.03
N ALA A 61 -0.28 -10.11 4.68
CA ALA A 61 -0.09 -8.73 5.12
C ALA A 61 -0.09 -7.74 3.95
N LEU A 62 0.46 -8.09 2.78
CA LEU A 62 0.51 -7.23 1.59
C LEU A 62 -0.80 -7.18 0.80
N ASN A 63 -1.80 -7.98 1.15
CA ASN A 63 -3.06 -7.98 0.42
C ASN A 63 -3.89 -6.72 0.73
N HIS A 64 -4.31 -5.98 -0.30
CA HIS A 64 -5.17 -4.79 -0.17
C HIS A 64 -6.55 -5.02 0.47
N HIS A 65 -6.95 -6.28 0.64
CA HIS A 65 -8.20 -6.72 1.24
C HIS A 65 -7.92 -7.57 2.47
N CYS A 66 -6.72 -7.45 3.04
CA CYS A 66 -6.39 -8.07 4.32
C CYS A 66 -7.35 -7.51 5.37
N PRO A 67 -8.11 -8.38 6.06
CA PRO A 67 -9.01 -7.94 7.13
C PRO A 67 -8.25 -7.24 8.25
N ALA A 68 -8.86 -6.24 8.88
CA ALA A 68 -8.23 -5.47 9.95
C ALA A 68 -7.83 -6.34 11.15
N ASP A 69 -8.60 -7.38 11.48
CA ASP A 69 -8.26 -8.37 12.52
C ASP A 69 -6.96 -9.11 12.20
N VAL A 70 -6.74 -9.45 10.92
CA VAL A 70 -5.54 -10.14 10.47
C VAL A 70 -4.33 -9.19 10.49
N LEU A 71 -4.47 -7.95 10.00
CA LEU A 71 -3.40 -6.96 10.08
C LEU A 71 -2.99 -6.65 11.53
N THR A 72 -3.97 -6.56 12.43
CA THR A 72 -3.73 -6.34 13.87
C THR A 72 -2.91 -7.47 14.48
N ARG A 73 -3.19 -8.72 14.11
CA ARG A 73 -2.39 -9.88 14.53
C ARG A 73 -0.97 -9.85 13.94
N LEU A 74 -0.85 -9.64 12.63
CA LEU A 74 0.44 -9.66 11.92
C LEU A 74 1.36 -8.49 12.29
N ALA A 75 0.84 -7.40 12.82
CA ALA A 75 1.66 -6.32 13.36
C ALA A 75 2.32 -6.66 14.72
N GLY A 76 1.96 -7.79 15.33
CA GLY A 76 2.68 -8.37 16.46
C GLY A 76 3.45 -9.64 16.10
N ASP A 77 3.69 -9.88 14.81
CA ASP A 77 4.44 -11.06 14.33
C ASP A 77 5.90 -11.02 14.80
N ASP A 78 6.50 -12.17 15.05
CA ASP A 78 7.89 -12.27 15.50
C ASP A 78 8.86 -11.74 14.42
N GLU A 79 8.53 -11.93 13.15
CA GLU A 79 9.37 -11.52 12.02
C GLU A 79 9.13 -10.05 11.65
N ASP A 80 10.19 -9.24 11.64
CA ASP A 80 10.10 -7.82 11.31
C ASP A 80 9.72 -7.57 9.83
N SER A 81 10.02 -8.51 8.93
CA SER A 81 9.60 -8.46 7.52
C SER A 81 8.08 -8.52 7.37
N VAL A 82 7.40 -9.29 8.23
CA VAL A 82 5.94 -9.39 8.27
C VAL A 82 5.36 -8.09 8.82
N ARG A 83 5.89 -7.59 9.95
CA ARG A 83 5.46 -6.30 10.53
C ARG A 83 5.68 -5.13 9.57
N THR A 84 6.78 -5.16 8.82
CA THR A 84 7.08 -4.22 7.72
C THR A 84 6.01 -4.26 6.64
N CYS A 85 5.55 -5.44 6.23
CA CYS A 85 4.46 -5.57 5.27
C CYS A 85 3.15 -4.97 5.77
N VAL A 86 2.89 -5.02 7.09
CA VAL A 86 1.74 -4.35 7.70
C VAL A 86 1.91 -2.83 7.70
N ALA A 87 3.10 -2.31 8.05
CA ALA A 87 3.40 -0.88 8.00
C ALA A 87 3.25 -0.29 6.58
N ARG A 88 3.37 -1.11 5.54
CA ARG A 88 3.17 -0.70 4.13
C ARG A 88 1.71 -0.59 3.70
N GLN A 89 0.75 -1.04 4.50
CA GLN A 89 -0.65 -1.04 4.10
C GLN A 89 -1.22 0.38 4.03
N PRO A 90 -1.68 0.87 2.86
CA PRO A 90 -2.22 2.22 2.75
C PRO A 90 -3.47 2.43 3.61
N ALA A 91 -4.23 1.37 3.85
CA ALA A 91 -5.43 1.38 4.69
C ALA A 91 -5.17 0.92 6.13
N ALA A 92 -3.92 0.93 6.59
CA ALA A 92 -3.59 0.60 7.98
C ALA A 92 -4.31 1.60 8.93
N PRO A 93 -5.03 1.10 9.95
CA PRO A 93 -5.61 1.96 10.98
C PRO A 93 -4.56 2.80 11.69
N ALA A 94 -4.92 4.01 12.12
CA ALA A 94 -4.00 4.95 12.78
C ALA A 94 -3.40 4.35 14.07
N GLU A 95 -4.21 3.63 14.84
CA GLU A 95 -3.77 2.94 16.07
C GLU A 95 -2.72 1.87 15.78
N LEU A 96 -2.84 1.21 14.61
CA LEU A 96 -1.90 0.19 14.18
C LEU A 96 -0.55 0.81 13.80
N LEU A 97 -0.59 1.93 13.06
CA LEU A 97 0.63 2.70 12.71
C LEU A 97 1.29 3.27 13.96
N ALA A 98 0.54 3.76 14.93
CA ALA A 98 1.08 4.26 16.19
C ALA A 98 1.84 3.17 16.96
N ARG A 99 1.30 1.94 17.01
CA ARG A 99 2.02 0.80 17.60
C ARG A 99 3.31 0.47 16.85
N LEU A 100 3.27 0.44 15.52
CA LEU A 100 4.43 0.12 14.69
C LEU A 100 5.48 1.25 14.65
N ALA A 101 5.12 2.49 14.97
CA ALA A 101 6.06 3.59 15.12
C ALA A 101 7.02 3.37 16.30
N ALA A 102 6.63 2.55 17.29
CA ALA A 102 7.48 2.16 18.41
C ALA A 102 8.14 0.77 18.21
N ASP A 103 8.08 0.20 17.01
CA ASP A 103 8.65 -1.12 16.73
C ASP A 103 10.17 -1.12 16.97
N PRO A 104 10.76 -2.18 17.56
CA PRO A 104 12.21 -2.24 17.75
C PRO A 104 13.00 -2.20 16.44
N ALA A 105 12.44 -2.70 15.33
CA ALA A 105 13.12 -2.72 14.04
C ALA A 105 13.00 -1.37 13.32
N PRO A 106 14.12 -0.67 13.02
CA PRO A 106 14.09 0.60 12.30
C PRO A 106 13.45 0.50 10.92
N GLN A 107 13.53 -0.66 10.27
CA GLN A 107 12.91 -0.89 8.97
C GLN A 107 11.37 -0.79 9.04
N VAL A 108 10.76 -1.29 10.12
CA VAL A 108 9.31 -1.16 10.34
C VAL A 108 8.94 0.30 10.52
N ARG A 109 9.66 1.03 11.39
CA ARG A 109 9.45 2.47 11.66
C ARG A 109 9.63 3.32 10.40
N THR A 110 10.60 2.97 9.56
CA THR A 110 10.84 3.58 8.25
C THR A 110 9.60 3.46 7.35
N TRP A 111 9.00 2.27 7.28
CA TRP A 111 7.79 2.07 6.48
C TRP A 111 6.54 2.71 7.09
N VAL A 112 6.49 2.91 8.41
CA VAL A 112 5.47 3.76 9.03
C VAL A 112 5.61 5.21 8.57
N ALA A 113 6.82 5.78 8.61
CA ALA A 113 7.06 7.14 8.13
C ALA A 113 6.71 7.33 6.63
N ALA A 114 6.94 6.30 5.81
CA ALA A 114 6.60 6.30 4.39
C ALA A 114 5.11 6.00 4.10
N ASN A 115 4.31 5.61 5.09
CA ASN A 115 2.92 5.25 4.87
C ASN A 115 2.08 6.49 4.55
N PRO A 116 1.22 6.47 3.51
CA PRO A 116 0.39 7.63 3.16
C PRO A 116 -0.65 8.03 4.22
N SER A 117 -1.00 7.12 5.12
CA SER A 117 -1.99 7.31 6.19
C SER A 117 -1.35 7.63 7.55
N VAL A 118 -0.03 7.81 7.63
CA VAL A 118 0.65 8.21 8.87
C VAL A 118 0.30 9.65 9.23
N SER A 119 -0.07 9.89 10.49
CA SER A 119 -0.40 11.23 10.98
C SER A 119 0.84 12.11 11.10
N GLU A 120 0.64 13.43 11.09
CA GLU A 120 1.74 14.39 11.36
C GLU A 120 2.31 14.23 12.78
N GLU A 121 1.47 13.89 13.77
CA GLU A 121 1.91 13.59 15.15
C GLU A 121 2.91 12.42 15.19
N LEU A 122 2.65 11.35 14.42
CA LEU A 122 3.59 10.24 14.33
C LEU A 122 4.85 10.63 13.57
N LEU A 123 4.77 11.48 12.54
CA LEU A 123 5.96 12.01 11.89
C LEU A 123 6.80 12.88 12.82
N ASP A 124 6.18 13.68 13.69
CA ASP A 124 6.90 14.47 14.70
C ASP A 124 7.67 13.54 15.65
N SER A 125 7.03 12.48 16.12
CA SER A 125 7.70 11.47 16.95
C SER A 125 8.86 10.77 16.21
N LEU A 126 8.67 10.41 14.93
CA LEU A 126 9.67 9.71 14.13
C LEU A 126 10.80 10.64 13.63
N ALA A 127 10.60 11.96 13.65
CA ALA A 127 11.66 12.92 13.31
C ALA A 127 12.80 12.90 14.34
N GLU A 128 12.49 12.50 15.58
CA GLU A 128 13.44 12.36 16.70
C GLU A 128 13.91 10.90 16.88
N ASP A 129 13.62 10.00 15.93
CA ASP A 129 14.04 8.59 16.00
C ASP A 129 15.57 8.47 16.04
N ASP A 130 16.09 7.48 16.76
CA ASP A 130 17.54 7.22 16.86
C ASP A 130 18.16 6.82 15.52
N ASP A 131 17.39 6.15 14.66
CA ASP A 131 17.86 5.68 13.35
C ASP A 131 17.84 6.81 12.30
N GLU A 132 18.98 7.02 11.65
CA GLU A 132 19.14 8.06 10.63
C GLU A 132 18.22 7.86 9.42
N THR A 133 18.00 6.61 9.00
CA THR A 133 17.15 6.28 7.85
C THR A 133 15.71 6.70 8.13
N VAL A 134 15.22 6.43 9.34
CA VAL A 134 13.87 6.83 9.76
C VAL A 134 13.73 8.36 9.65
N ARG A 135 14.67 9.12 10.22
CA ARG A 135 14.65 10.60 10.13
C ARG A 135 14.69 11.12 8.69
N GLN A 136 15.51 10.50 7.83
CA GLN A 136 15.58 10.85 6.40
C GLN A 136 14.26 10.56 5.68
N VAL A 137 13.60 9.44 5.96
CA VAL A 137 12.31 9.11 5.37
C VAL A 137 11.20 10.04 5.86
N VAL A 138 11.22 10.50 7.12
CA VAL A 138 10.31 11.54 7.61
C VAL A 138 10.47 12.84 6.81
N ALA A 139 11.72 13.29 6.60
CA ALA A 139 11.99 14.48 5.79
C ALA A 139 11.50 14.33 4.35
N TRP A 140 11.72 13.16 3.74
CA TRP A 140 11.19 12.83 2.42
C TRP A 140 9.65 12.82 2.39
N ALA A 141 9.02 12.19 3.38
CA ALA A 141 7.57 12.08 3.46
C ALA A 141 6.91 13.46 3.54
N ARG A 142 7.49 14.39 4.31
CA ARG A 142 7.04 15.80 4.40
C ARG A 142 7.20 16.58 3.10
N ALA A 143 8.20 16.23 2.29
CA ALA A 143 8.41 16.85 0.99
C ALA A 143 7.48 16.30 -0.11
N TRP A 144 6.67 15.26 0.17
CA TRP A 144 5.82 14.62 -0.83
C TRP A 144 4.56 15.46 -1.15
N PRO A 145 4.36 15.91 -2.41
CA PRO A 145 3.31 16.88 -2.77
C PRO A 145 1.87 16.43 -2.50
N GLN A 146 1.62 15.11 -2.50
CA GLN A 146 0.28 14.56 -2.34
C GLN A 146 -0.19 14.51 -0.87
N ARG A 147 0.69 14.69 0.13
CA ARG A 147 0.26 14.84 1.53
C ARG A 147 -0.43 16.19 1.80
N ALA A 148 -0.17 17.20 0.97
CA ALA A 148 -0.74 18.54 1.12
C ALA A 148 -2.20 18.68 0.60
N GLN A 149 -2.83 17.58 0.14
CA GLN A 149 -4.17 17.60 -0.48
C GLN A 149 -5.19 16.67 0.19
N ALA A 150 -4.93 16.21 1.43
CA ALA A 150 -5.93 15.49 2.24
C ALA A 150 -6.78 16.45 3.07
#